data_AF-A0A9E5T964-F1
#
_entry.id   AF-A0A9E5T964-F1
#
_cell.length_a   1.000
_cell.length_b   1.000
_cell.length_c   1.000
_cell.angle_alpha   90.00
_cell.angle_beta   90.00
_cell.angle_gamma   90.00
#
_symmetry.space_group_name_H-M   'P 1'
#
loop_
_entity.id
_entity.type
_entity.pdbx_description
1 polymer ?
#
loop_
_entity_poly.entity_id
_entity_poly.type
_entity_poly.pdbx_seq_one_letter_code
_entity_poly.pdbx_strand_id
1 'polypeptide(L)'
;SAGTPLPQTAPGRFLRHVAGLFGEKLTVEALLTLLKHPLCHAGDQRNQHMLWTRELELQLRRSGPAFPDGPALRDWTEAHEKEDGRLDWAKWLAEMLDGLDQIGHRALTDHIAHHRELAEALSTGPAGDTSRLWGKSEGEKTLKLVEELTEQAPYGGAMSPRDYADLFRAVLNRDEARDPVAPHPNVMIWGTLEARVQGADLVILGGLNEGSWPSGTAPDPWLNREMRQDLGLLLPERQIGLSAHDYQQAIAAPEVVLSRAIRDDEAQTVPSRWLNRLTNLLNGLPNQGGPTALEEMRERGADWLHWAALLDRPDRPVDPAPRPAPRPPATARPDSLSVTRIQTLIRDPYAIYAEQILKLRPLDPLHPQPDAPLRGTLLHKVMEAFLKQNPDPEDPNAFTQLLDTADQVFAEEAPWPAARRIWRARLARVAKGFLQDEAARQKLGHWIALERRGRMPLPGGFTLTAEADRIDQTDDGRLVIYDYKTGKPPTDKQVKTYDKQLLLEAIMAEAGAFKDLGAGPVD
;
A
#
# COMPACT_ATOMS: atom_id res chain seq x y z
N SER A 1 -5.23 -26.85 -15.46
CA SER A 1 -4.54 -25.94 -14.51
C SER A 1 -4.31 -26.71 -13.22
N ALA A 2 -3.13 -26.60 -12.59
CA ALA A 2 -2.76 -27.28 -11.34
C ALA A 2 -3.49 -26.75 -10.09
N GLY A 3 -4.62 -26.06 -10.26
CA GLY A 3 -5.34 -25.39 -9.17
C GLY A 3 -4.65 -24.13 -8.66
N THR A 4 -5.43 -23.30 -7.97
CA THR A 4 -4.97 -22.14 -7.21
C THR A 4 -4.93 -22.53 -5.74
N PRO A 5 -3.80 -22.43 -5.02
CA PRO A 5 -3.76 -22.70 -3.58
C PRO A 5 -4.85 -21.93 -2.85
N LEU A 6 -5.58 -22.58 -1.93
CA LEU A 6 -6.72 -21.94 -1.26
C LEU A 6 -6.39 -20.58 -0.62
N PRO A 7 -5.21 -20.34 -0.01
CA PRO A 7 -4.83 -19.02 0.51
C PRO A 7 -4.80 -17.87 -0.50
N GLN A 8 -4.79 -18.17 -1.80
CA GLN A 8 -4.78 -17.20 -2.90
C GLN A 8 -6.16 -17.01 -3.54
N THR A 9 -7.12 -17.90 -3.26
CA THR A 9 -8.52 -17.77 -3.68
C THR A 9 -9.21 -16.59 -2.97
N ALA A 10 -10.39 -16.18 -3.42
CA ALA A 10 -11.12 -15.10 -2.76
C ALA A 10 -11.51 -15.46 -1.29
N PRO A 11 -12.09 -16.63 -0.98
CA PRO A 11 -12.41 -17.02 0.40
C PRO A 11 -11.16 -17.12 1.29
N GLY A 12 -10.09 -17.76 0.80
CA GLY A 12 -8.87 -17.93 1.58
C GLY A 12 -8.14 -16.61 1.86
N ARG A 13 -8.11 -15.67 0.90
CA ARG A 13 -7.58 -14.32 1.16
C ARG A 13 -8.42 -13.56 2.16
N PHE A 14 -9.74 -13.61 2.03
CA PHE A 14 -10.64 -12.93 2.96
C PHE A 14 -10.43 -13.38 4.40
N LEU A 15 -10.45 -14.69 4.65
CA LEU A 15 -10.20 -15.28 5.97
C LEU A 15 -8.81 -14.90 6.50
N ARG A 16 -7.78 -14.91 5.64
CA ARG A 16 -6.44 -14.45 6.06
C ARG A 16 -6.43 -12.99 6.49
N HIS A 17 -7.16 -12.12 5.81
CA HIS A 17 -7.27 -10.71 6.20
C HIS A 17 -8.00 -10.55 7.52
N VAL A 18 -9.09 -11.30 7.76
CA VAL A 18 -9.83 -11.27 9.03
C VAL A 18 -8.97 -11.78 10.19
N ALA A 19 -8.34 -12.95 10.06
CA ALA A 19 -7.44 -13.49 11.08
C ALA A 19 -6.26 -12.54 11.40
N GLY A 20 -5.77 -11.81 10.39
CA GLY A 20 -4.68 -10.84 10.55
C GLY A 20 -5.03 -9.61 11.39
N LEU A 21 -6.30 -9.39 11.72
CA LEU A 21 -6.74 -8.30 12.62
C LEU A 21 -6.61 -8.66 14.10
N PHE A 22 -6.50 -9.95 14.44
CA PHE A 22 -6.51 -10.39 15.83
C PHE A 22 -5.22 -9.99 16.56
N GLY A 23 -5.36 -9.28 17.68
CA GLY A 23 -4.25 -8.83 18.50
C GLY A 23 -3.49 -7.61 17.95
N GLU A 24 -3.97 -7.00 16.86
CA GLU A 24 -3.33 -5.85 16.21
C GLU A 24 -4.28 -4.65 16.20
N LYS A 25 -3.73 -3.44 16.38
CA LYS A 25 -4.53 -2.21 16.23
C LYS A 25 -4.98 -2.08 14.78
N LEU A 26 -6.27 -1.83 14.58
CA LEU A 26 -6.82 -1.63 13.25
C LEU A 26 -6.14 -0.44 12.56
N THR A 27 -5.57 -0.67 11.38
CA THR A 27 -5.00 0.37 10.54
C THR A 27 -5.97 0.71 9.40
N VAL A 28 -5.85 1.91 8.83
CA VAL A 28 -6.67 2.33 7.68
C VAL A 28 -6.48 1.37 6.49
N GLU A 29 -5.28 0.86 6.25
CA GLU A 29 -5.02 -0.14 5.21
C GLU A 29 -5.71 -1.46 5.48
N ALA A 30 -5.59 -2.01 6.68
CA ALA A 30 -6.22 -3.28 7.03
C ALA A 30 -7.75 -3.18 6.91
N LEU A 31 -8.32 -2.06 7.39
CA LEU A 31 -9.73 -1.73 7.21
C LEU A 31 -10.11 -1.70 5.73
N LEU A 32 -9.44 -0.89 4.90
CA LEU A 32 -9.80 -0.78 3.48
C LEU A 32 -9.53 -2.05 2.68
N THR A 33 -8.52 -2.83 3.04
CA THR A 33 -8.25 -4.15 2.45
C THR A 33 -9.44 -5.07 2.65
N LEU A 34 -10.01 -5.06 3.86
CA LEU A 34 -11.20 -5.82 4.20
C LEU A 34 -12.44 -5.28 3.46
N LEU A 35 -12.76 -3.99 3.58
CA LEU A 35 -13.96 -3.40 2.99
C LEU A 35 -13.96 -3.50 1.44
N LYS A 36 -12.81 -3.31 0.80
CA LYS A 36 -12.70 -3.44 -0.66
C LYS A 36 -12.65 -4.90 -1.12
N HIS A 37 -12.48 -5.88 -0.21
CA HIS A 37 -12.44 -7.28 -0.57
C HIS A 37 -13.78 -7.73 -1.20
N PRO A 38 -13.81 -8.46 -2.32
CA PRO A 38 -15.06 -8.87 -3.01
C PRO A 38 -16.06 -9.68 -2.16
N LEU A 39 -15.59 -10.25 -1.04
CA LEU A 39 -16.43 -11.02 -0.12
C LEU A 39 -16.95 -10.23 1.08
N CYS A 40 -16.45 -9.02 1.36
CA CYS A 40 -17.01 -8.17 2.43
C CYS A 40 -18.33 -7.53 1.98
N HIS A 41 -19.43 -7.72 2.73
CA HIS A 41 -20.75 -7.22 2.36
C HIS A 41 -21.11 -7.57 0.90
N ALA A 42 -21.01 -8.85 0.54
CA ALA A 42 -21.15 -9.35 -0.83
C ALA A 42 -22.62 -9.52 -1.30
N GLY A 43 -23.59 -9.09 -0.48
CA GLY A 43 -25.03 -9.12 -0.77
C GLY A 43 -25.52 -7.99 -1.68
N ASP A 44 -26.83 -7.71 -1.64
CA ASP A 44 -27.52 -6.88 -2.63
C ASP A 44 -27.21 -5.37 -2.51
N GLN A 45 -26.55 -4.95 -1.42
CA GLN A 45 -26.12 -3.56 -1.18
C GLN A 45 -24.62 -3.32 -1.42
N ARG A 46 -23.93 -4.23 -2.12
CA ARG A 46 -22.48 -4.11 -2.36
C ARG A 46 -22.07 -2.80 -3.01
N ASN A 47 -22.86 -2.28 -3.96
CA ASN A 47 -22.56 -1.00 -4.62
C ASN A 47 -22.57 0.16 -3.61
N GLN A 48 -23.56 0.19 -2.72
CA GLN A 48 -23.67 1.22 -1.69
C GLN A 48 -22.54 1.10 -0.67
N HIS A 49 -22.20 -0.12 -0.26
CA HIS A 49 -21.03 -0.40 0.58
C HIS A 49 -19.73 0.16 -0.02
N MET A 50 -19.50 -0.02 -1.33
CA MET A 50 -18.31 0.50 -1.99
C MET A 50 -18.30 2.04 -2.10
N LEU A 51 -19.48 2.68 -2.20
CA LEU A 51 -19.58 4.14 -2.16
C LEU A 51 -19.20 4.67 -0.77
N TRP A 52 -19.81 4.14 0.29
CA TRP A 52 -19.48 4.52 1.66
C TRP A 52 -18.03 4.21 2.03
N THR A 53 -17.49 3.08 1.57
CA THR A 53 -16.06 2.74 1.77
C THR A 53 -15.14 3.78 1.14
N ARG A 54 -15.49 4.34 -0.03
CA ARG A 54 -14.70 5.40 -0.68
C ARG A 54 -14.84 6.74 0.05
N GLU A 55 -16.05 7.08 0.51
CA GLU A 55 -16.26 8.29 1.31
C GLU A 55 -15.50 8.22 2.65
N LEU A 56 -15.57 7.07 3.34
CA LEU A 56 -14.80 6.80 4.54
C LEU A 56 -13.29 6.86 4.28
N GLU A 57 -12.79 6.25 3.20
CA GLU A 57 -11.38 6.35 2.82
C GLU A 57 -10.91 7.80 2.67
N LEU A 58 -11.69 8.63 1.97
CA LEU A 58 -11.33 10.03 1.76
C LEU A 58 -11.32 10.83 3.07
N GLN A 59 -12.25 10.56 3.98
CA GLN A 59 -12.28 11.19 5.29
C GLN A 59 -11.11 10.71 6.16
N LEU A 60 -10.86 9.40 6.21
CA LEU A 60 -9.79 8.81 7.03
C LEU A 60 -8.41 9.30 6.60
N ARG A 61 -8.18 9.45 5.29
CA ARG A 61 -6.93 10.00 4.76
C ARG A 61 -6.72 11.46 5.15
N ARG A 62 -7.78 12.27 5.10
CA ARG A 62 -7.71 13.72 5.37
C ARG A 62 -7.60 14.06 6.84
N SER A 63 -8.35 13.36 7.69
CA SER A 63 -8.54 13.73 9.09
C SER A 63 -8.86 12.55 10.00
N GLY A 64 -8.67 11.31 9.54
CA GLY A 64 -8.90 10.13 10.35
C GLY A 64 -7.77 9.88 11.35
N PRO A 65 -8.05 9.14 12.43
CA PRO A 65 -7.00 8.66 13.31
C PRO A 65 -6.07 7.69 12.55
N ALA A 66 -4.80 7.64 12.96
CA ALA A 66 -3.85 6.66 12.42
C ALA A 66 -4.30 5.20 12.64
N PHE A 67 -5.05 4.97 13.72
CA PHE A 67 -5.64 3.69 14.07
C PHE A 67 -7.13 3.90 14.34
N PRO A 68 -8.01 3.67 13.34
CA PRO A 68 -9.45 3.77 13.52
C PRO A 68 -9.95 2.76 14.55
N ASP A 69 -10.90 3.17 15.38
CA ASP A 69 -11.59 2.34 16.35
C ASP A 69 -13.12 2.45 16.17
N GLY A 70 -13.88 1.72 16.98
CA GLY A 70 -15.35 1.75 16.94
C GLY A 70 -15.95 3.16 17.02
N PRO A 71 -15.52 4.02 17.97
CA PRO A 71 -15.88 5.43 18.01
C PRO A 71 -15.59 6.19 16.70
N ALA A 72 -14.35 6.14 16.19
CA ALA A 72 -13.97 6.86 14.97
C ALA A 72 -14.82 6.44 13.74
N LEU A 73 -15.20 5.17 13.66
CA LEU A 73 -16.08 4.67 12.60
C LEU A 73 -17.51 5.20 12.72
N ARG A 74 -18.05 5.32 13.95
CA ARG A 74 -19.39 5.88 14.19
C ARG A 74 -19.43 7.38 13.92
N ASP A 75 -18.44 8.13 14.39
CA ASP A 75 -18.35 9.58 14.26
C ASP A 75 -18.26 10.05 12.80
N TRP A 76 -17.77 9.19 11.88
CA TRP A 76 -17.79 9.46 10.44
C TRP A 76 -19.19 9.81 9.92
N THR A 77 -20.24 9.27 10.53
CA THR A 77 -21.63 9.49 10.11
C THR A 77 -22.23 10.77 10.67
N GLU A 78 -21.75 11.27 11.82
CA GLU A 78 -22.20 12.54 12.41
C GLU A 78 -21.86 13.73 11.51
N ALA A 79 -20.78 13.62 10.72
CA ALA A 79 -20.41 14.60 9.71
C ALA A 79 -21.36 14.64 8.48
N HIS A 80 -22.36 13.76 8.40
CA HIS A 80 -23.22 13.59 7.23
C HIS A 80 -24.71 13.58 7.63
N GLU A 81 -25.43 14.68 7.35
CA GLU A 81 -26.86 14.87 7.67
C GLU A 81 -27.83 13.98 6.86
N LYS A 82 -27.35 12.96 6.13
CA LYS A 82 -28.19 12.14 5.24
C LYS A 82 -28.58 10.83 5.90
N GLU A 83 -29.88 10.62 6.10
CA GLU A 83 -30.47 9.31 6.43
C GLU A 83 -30.52 8.41 5.18
N ASP A 84 -29.39 7.77 4.87
CA ASP A 84 -29.29 6.80 3.75
C ASP A 84 -28.86 5.39 4.20
N GLY A 85 -28.80 5.13 5.50
CA GLY A 85 -28.35 3.86 6.08
C GLY A 85 -26.86 3.82 6.46
N ARG A 86 -26.10 4.91 6.22
CA ARG A 86 -24.67 5.00 6.61
C ARG A 86 -24.42 4.79 8.11
N LEU A 87 -25.34 5.24 8.96
CA LEU A 87 -25.23 5.09 10.42
C LEU A 87 -25.25 3.62 10.83
N ASP A 88 -26.18 2.84 10.30
CA ASP A 88 -26.28 1.41 10.60
C ASP A 88 -25.10 0.64 10.02
N TRP A 89 -24.63 1.03 8.83
CA TRP A 89 -23.41 0.49 8.25
C TRP A 89 -22.17 0.78 9.10
N ALA A 90 -22.02 2.00 9.60
CA ALA A 90 -20.90 2.38 10.48
C ALA A 90 -20.96 1.68 11.84
N LYS A 91 -22.16 1.54 12.42
CA LYS A 91 -22.38 0.78 13.67
C LYS A 91 -22.00 -0.69 13.49
N TRP A 92 -22.45 -1.32 12.41
CA TRP A 92 -22.07 -2.69 12.07
C TRP A 92 -20.55 -2.84 11.95
N LEU A 93 -19.87 -1.93 11.26
CA LEU A 93 -18.40 -1.97 11.19
C LEU A 93 -17.74 -1.83 12.55
N ALA A 94 -18.21 -0.90 13.37
CA ALA A 94 -17.70 -0.72 14.73
C ALA A 94 -17.92 -2.00 15.56
N GLU A 95 -19.10 -2.60 15.51
CA GLU A 95 -19.41 -3.83 16.23
C GLU A 95 -18.54 -5.02 15.79
N MET A 96 -18.21 -5.12 14.50
CA MET A 96 -17.39 -6.22 13.98
C MET A 96 -15.90 -6.04 14.23
N LEU A 97 -15.40 -4.80 14.29
CA LEU A 97 -13.96 -4.53 14.27
C LEU A 97 -13.40 -4.01 15.59
N ASP A 98 -14.25 -3.52 16.49
CA ASP A 98 -13.81 -2.99 17.79
C ASP A 98 -13.35 -4.12 18.73
N GLY A 99 -12.30 -3.86 19.50
CA GLY A 99 -11.72 -4.82 20.46
C GLY A 99 -10.95 -6.01 19.86
N LEU A 100 -10.79 -6.11 18.53
CA LEU A 100 -9.99 -7.17 17.92
C LEU A 100 -8.52 -7.10 18.34
N ASP A 101 -8.01 -5.92 18.68
CA ASP A 101 -6.66 -5.68 19.19
C ASP A 101 -6.44 -6.25 20.61
N GLN A 102 -7.53 -6.50 21.34
CA GLN A 102 -7.50 -7.08 22.69
C GLN A 102 -7.49 -8.61 22.68
N ILE A 103 -7.66 -9.23 21.50
CA ILE A 103 -7.57 -10.69 21.36
C ILE A 103 -6.14 -11.12 21.66
N GLY A 104 -5.97 -11.80 22.79
CA GLY A 104 -4.69 -12.33 23.23
C GLY A 104 -4.57 -13.84 23.04
N HIS A 105 -3.79 -14.45 23.94
CA HIS A 105 -3.58 -15.89 24.00
C HIS A 105 -4.86 -16.59 24.46
N ARG A 106 -5.41 -17.51 23.64
CA ARG A 106 -6.64 -18.27 23.94
C ARG A 106 -6.64 -19.63 23.24
N ALA A 107 -7.63 -20.47 23.54
CA ALA A 107 -7.75 -21.80 22.94
C ALA A 107 -7.95 -21.71 21.42
N LEU A 108 -7.43 -22.69 20.67
CA LEU A 108 -7.63 -22.78 19.22
C LEU A 108 -9.13 -22.81 18.85
N THR A 109 -9.96 -23.45 19.68
CA THR A 109 -11.43 -23.48 19.54
C THR A 109 -12.04 -22.08 19.51
N ASP A 110 -11.57 -21.19 20.39
CA ASP A 110 -12.10 -19.83 20.52
C ASP A 110 -11.61 -18.95 19.35
N HIS A 111 -10.38 -19.17 18.90
CA HIS A 111 -9.83 -18.50 17.73
C HIS A 111 -10.60 -18.85 16.46
N ILE A 112 -10.82 -20.13 16.17
CA ILE A 112 -11.50 -20.56 14.95
C ILE A 112 -13.00 -20.21 14.95
N ALA A 113 -13.67 -20.32 16.11
CA ALA A 113 -15.07 -19.95 16.26
C ALA A 113 -15.27 -18.45 15.98
N HIS A 114 -14.53 -17.58 16.69
CA HIS A 114 -14.61 -16.13 16.47
C HIS A 114 -14.20 -15.77 15.04
N HIS A 115 -13.12 -16.35 14.49
CA HIS A 115 -12.71 -16.07 13.12
C HIS A 115 -13.81 -16.39 12.10
N ARG A 116 -14.47 -17.54 12.24
CA ARG A 116 -15.57 -17.93 11.36
C ARG A 116 -16.77 -16.98 11.50
N GLU A 117 -17.22 -16.73 12.72
CA GLU A 117 -18.36 -15.85 13.00
C GLU A 117 -18.14 -14.44 12.44
N LEU A 118 -16.95 -13.87 12.68
CA LEU A 118 -16.59 -12.55 12.19
C LEU A 118 -16.51 -12.52 10.67
N ALA A 119 -15.90 -13.52 10.03
CA ALA A 119 -15.81 -13.57 8.58
C ALA A 119 -17.20 -13.71 7.92
N GLU A 120 -18.08 -14.54 8.49
CA GLU A 120 -19.45 -14.69 8.00
C GLU A 120 -20.24 -13.37 8.15
N ALA A 121 -20.18 -12.73 9.33
CA ALA A 121 -20.86 -11.47 9.59
C ALA A 121 -20.35 -10.33 8.70
N LEU A 122 -19.03 -10.25 8.50
CA LEU A 122 -18.40 -9.31 7.57
C LEU A 122 -18.79 -9.56 6.12
N SER A 123 -19.03 -10.82 5.75
CA SER A 123 -19.44 -11.18 4.38
C SER A 123 -20.90 -10.88 4.10
N THR A 124 -21.76 -11.11 5.08
CA THR A 124 -23.19 -10.84 5.03
C THR A 124 -23.50 -9.34 4.97
N GLY A 125 -22.85 -8.52 5.80
CA GLY A 125 -23.18 -7.10 5.91
C GLY A 125 -24.29 -6.80 6.93
N PRO A 126 -24.65 -5.51 7.11
CA PRO A 126 -25.61 -5.08 8.15
C PRO A 126 -27.05 -5.56 7.92
N ALA A 127 -27.43 -5.88 6.68
CA ALA A 127 -28.81 -6.25 6.31
C ALA A 127 -29.17 -7.72 6.57
N GLY A 128 -28.21 -8.58 6.94
CA GLY A 128 -28.47 -9.97 7.33
C GLY A 128 -28.68 -10.97 6.17
N ASP A 129 -28.30 -10.63 4.93
CA ASP A 129 -28.37 -11.53 3.77
C ASP A 129 -27.46 -12.78 3.92
N THR A 130 -27.68 -13.82 3.12
CA THR A 130 -26.84 -15.04 3.13
C THR A 130 -25.39 -14.72 2.73
N SER A 131 -24.44 -15.09 3.59
CA SER A 131 -23.00 -14.96 3.32
C SER A 131 -22.60 -15.66 2.02
N ARG A 132 -21.89 -14.94 1.14
CA ARG A 132 -21.35 -15.51 -0.10
C ARG A 132 -19.94 -16.10 0.09
N LEU A 133 -19.40 -16.06 1.32
CA LEU A 133 -18.06 -16.55 1.66
C LEU A 133 -17.84 -18.01 1.24
N TRP A 134 -18.83 -18.86 1.52
CA TRP A 134 -18.78 -20.30 1.25
C TRP A 134 -19.38 -20.70 -0.10
N GLY A 135 -19.73 -19.72 -0.94
CA GLY A 135 -20.29 -19.99 -2.26
C GLY A 135 -19.24 -20.49 -3.26
N LYS A 136 -19.70 -21.21 -4.28
CA LYS A 136 -18.88 -21.80 -5.37
C LYS A 136 -17.88 -22.85 -4.87
N SER A 137 -17.17 -23.48 -5.81
CA SER A 137 -16.20 -24.54 -5.53
C SER A 137 -15.06 -24.10 -4.60
N GLU A 138 -14.59 -22.86 -4.72
CA GLU A 138 -13.54 -22.30 -3.84
C GLU A 138 -14.03 -22.18 -2.38
N GLY A 139 -15.25 -21.68 -2.20
CA GLY A 139 -15.87 -21.50 -0.88
C GLY A 139 -16.17 -22.83 -0.21
N GLU A 140 -16.75 -23.79 -0.95
CA GLU A 140 -17.06 -25.14 -0.45
C GLU A 140 -15.80 -25.88 0.04
N LYS A 141 -14.70 -25.83 -0.73
CA LYS A 141 -13.42 -26.42 -0.33
C LYS A 141 -12.83 -25.75 0.91
N THR A 142 -12.90 -24.42 0.97
CA THR A 142 -12.40 -23.66 2.11
C THR A 142 -13.21 -23.96 3.36
N LEU A 143 -14.54 -24.05 3.25
CA LEU A 143 -15.44 -24.42 4.36
C LEU A 143 -15.07 -25.80 4.91
N LYS A 144 -14.86 -26.80 4.04
CA LYS A 144 -14.48 -28.14 4.47
C LYS A 144 -13.21 -28.15 5.32
N LEU A 145 -12.16 -27.43 4.91
CA LEU A 145 -10.94 -27.33 5.72
C LEU A 145 -11.16 -26.58 7.05
N VAL A 146 -12.02 -25.57 7.05
CA VAL A 146 -12.39 -24.84 8.27
C VAL A 146 -13.15 -25.75 9.23
N GLU A 147 -14.06 -26.59 8.74
CA GLU A 147 -14.80 -27.58 9.52
C GLU A 147 -13.86 -28.65 10.08
N GLU A 148 -12.97 -29.21 9.25
CA GLU A 148 -11.93 -30.16 9.70
C GLU A 148 -11.03 -29.54 10.79
N LEU A 149 -10.58 -28.28 10.61
CA LEU A 149 -9.82 -27.57 11.64
C LEU A 149 -10.65 -27.35 12.92
N THR A 150 -11.94 -27.03 12.78
CA THR A 150 -12.85 -26.84 13.91
C THR A 150 -13.01 -28.13 14.72
N GLU A 151 -13.17 -29.27 14.04
CA GLU A 151 -13.27 -30.58 14.68
C GLU A 151 -12.00 -30.96 15.46
N GLN A 152 -10.83 -30.60 14.93
CA GLN A 152 -9.53 -30.90 15.57
C GLN A 152 -9.09 -29.82 16.58
N ALA A 153 -9.75 -28.66 16.61
CA ALA A 153 -9.37 -27.53 17.45
C ALA A 153 -9.23 -27.84 18.96
N PRO A 154 -10.06 -28.71 19.58
CA PRO A 154 -9.92 -29.07 20.99
C PRO A 154 -8.56 -29.68 21.37
N TYR A 155 -7.84 -30.25 20.39
CA TYR A 155 -6.53 -30.86 20.60
C TYR A 155 -5.35 -29.90 20.37
N GLY A 156 -5.60 -28.67 19.89
CA GLY A 156 -4.54 -27.72 19.51
C GLY A 156 -4.01 -26.83 20.65
N GLY A 157 -4.63 -26.88 21.83
CA GLY A 157 -4.23 -26.07 22.97
C GLY A 157 -4.46 -24.56 22.80
N ALA A 158 -3.83 -23.76 23.65
CA ALA A 158 -3.89 -22.31 23.59
C ALA A 158 -2.70 -21.73 22.83
N MET A 159 -2.93 -20.67 22.06
CA MET A 159 -1.91 -20.04 21.22
C MET A 159 -2.14 -18.55 21.05
N SER A 160 -1.10 -17.83 20.65
CA SER A 160 -1.20 -16.41 20.30
C SER A 160 -1.99 -16.21 18.99
N PRO A 161 -2.55 -15.01 18.75
CA PRO A 161 -3.19 -14.70 17.47
C PRO A 161 -2.27 -14.90 16.26
N ARG A 162 -0.97 -14.61 16.41
CA ARG A 162 0.04 -14.80 15.37
C ARG A 162 0.22 -16.28 15.03
N ASP A 163 0.40 -17.12 16.05
CA ASP A 163 0.56 -18.57 15.85
C ASP A 163 -0.71 -19.18 15.22
N TYR A 164 -1.88 -18.70 15.64
CA TYR A 164 -3.15 -19.08 15.03
C TYR A 164 -3.22 -18.72 13.54
N ALA A 165 -2.88 -17.48 13.16
CA ALA A 165 -2.89 -17.04 11.77
C ALA A 165 -1.91 -17.86 10.90
N ASP A 166 -0.73 -18.20 11.44
CA ASP A 166 0.24 -19.05 10.75
C ASP A 166 -0.25 -20.50 10.61
N LEU A 167 -0.83 -21.09 11.66
CA LEU A 167 -1.46 -22.41 11.61
C LEU A 167 -2.59 -22.44 10.58
N PHE A 168 -3.50 -21.46 10.63
CA PHE A 168 -4.63 -21.35 9.72
C PHE A 168 -4.16 -21.25 8.25
N ARG A 169 -3.14 -20.42 7.98
CA ARG A 169 -2.51 -20.35 6.66
C ARG A 169 -1.89 -21.68 6.24
N ALA A 170 -1.22 -22.39 7.15
CA ALA A 170 -0.61 -23.68 6.87
C ALA A 170 -1.66 -24.76 6.55
N VAL A 171 -2.81 -24.74 7.23
CA VAL A 171 -3.94 -25.64 6.93
C VAL A 171 -4.54 -25.34 5.57
N LEU A 172 -4.80 -24.07 5.25
CA LEU A 172 -5.33 -23.69 3.94
C LEU A 172 -4.40 -24.09 2.78
N ASN A 173 -3.08 -24.04 2.97
CA ASN A 173 -2.10 -24.47 1.95
C ASN A 173 -2.15 -25.98 1.61
N ARG A 174 -2.93 -26.80 2.33
CA ARG A 174 -3.03 -28.24 2.08
C ARG A 174 -3.91 -28.60 0.89
N ASP A 175 -4.77 -27.69 0.43
CA ASP A 175 -5.66 -27.90 -0.70
C ASP A 175 -5.61 -26.71 -1.69
N GLU A 176 -6.09 -26.96 -2.89
CA GLU A 176 -6.11 -26.04 -4.02
C GLU A 176 -7.53 -26.00 -4.60
N ALA A 177 -8.02 -24.82 -4.96
CA ALA A 177 -9.24 -24.74 -5.75
C ALA A 177 -8.92 -24.93 -7.23
N ARG A 178 -9.67 -25.80 -7.89
CA ARG A 178 -9.59 -25.98 -9.34
C ARG A 178 -10.77 -25.27 -9.97
N ASP A 179 -10.48 -24.36 -10.89
CA ASP A 179 -11.51 -23.72 -11.70
C ASP A 179 -11.91 -24.70 -12.82
N PRO A 180 -13.19 -25.14 -12.87
CA PRO A 180 -13.68 -26.03 -13.91
C PRO A 180 -13.97 -25.31 -15.23
N VAL A 181 -13.63 -24.03 -15.40
CA VAL A 181 -13.64 -23.39 -16.73
C VAL A 181 -12.70 -24.17 -17.64
N ALA A 182 -13.29 -25.12 -18.34
CA ALA A 182 -12.62 -25.88 -19.36
C ALA A 182 -12.22 -24.87 -20.45
N PRO A 183 -10.95 -24.84 -20.87
CA PRO A 183 -10.64 -24.26 -22.16
C PRO A 183 -11.51 -24.93 -23.25
N HIS A 184 -11.56 -24.33 -24.43
CA HIS A 184 -12.26 -24.86 -25.61
C HIS A 184 -12.28 -26.40 -25.63
N PRO A 185 -13.40 -27.08 -25.91
CA PRO A 185 -13.58 -28.52 -25.65
C PRO A 185 -12.50 -29.46 -26.24
N ASN A 186 -11.76 -28.97 -27.25
CA ASN A 186 -10.66 -29.69 -27.92
C ASN A 186 -9.26 -29.38 -27.33
N VAL A 187 -9.16 -28.57 -26.28
CA VAL A 187 -7.90 -28.21 -25.62
C VAL A 187 -7.94 -28.77 -24.22
N MET A 188 -6.95 -29.59 -23.88
CA MET A 188 -6.84 -30.20 -22.57
C MET A 188 -5.47 -29.92 -21.97
N ILE A 189 -5.43 -29.54 -20.69
CA ILE A 189 -4.20 -29.31 -19.94
C ILE A 189 -4.05 -30.46 -18.94
N TRP A 190 -3.24 -31.44 -19.31
CA TRP A 190 -3.01 -32.65 -18.53
C TRP A 190 -1.76 -32.54 -17.64
N GLY A 191 -1.81 -33.15 -16.47
CA GLY A 191 -0.60 -33.55 -15.76
C GLY A 191 0.03 -34.76 -16.43
N THR A 192 1.25 -35.14 -16.01
CA THR A 192 1.97 -36.23 -16.67
C THR A 192 1.31 -37.60 -16.47
N LEU A 193 0.52 -37.79 -15.41
CA LEU A 193 -0.22 -39.03 -15.18
C LEU A 193 -1.42 -39.15 -16.11
N GLU A 194 -2.22 -38.09 -16.25
CA GLU A 194 -3.38 -38.06 -17.15
C GLU A 194 -2.94 -38.25 -18.61
N ALA A 195 -1.83 -37.62 -19.00
CA ALA A 195 -1.25 -37.74 -20.33
C ALA A 195 -0.79 -39.17 -20.69
N ARG A 196 -0.53 -40.05 -19.72
CA ARG A 196 -0.19 -41.47 -20.00
C ARG A 196 -1.41 -42.28 -20.43
N VAL A 197 -2.59 -41.88 -20.00
CA VAL A 197 -3.81 -42.69 -20.15
C VAL A 197 -4.60 -42.23 -21.37
N GLN A 198 -4.51 -40.96 -21.74
CA GLN A 198 -5.24 -40.37 -22.86
C GLN A 198 -4.31 -40.12 -24.05
N GLY A 199 -4.84 -40.26 -25.27
CA GLY A 199 -4.16 -39.89 -26.51
C GLY A 199 -4.70 -38.57 -27.06
N ALA A 200 -3.85 -37.83 -27.77
CA ALA A 200 -4.24 -36.64 -28.53
C ALA A 200 -3.52 -36.64 -29.88
N ASP A 201 -4.13 -36.04 -30.90
CA ASP A 201 -3.52 -35.90 -32.22
C ASP A 201 -2.32 -34.95 -32.17
N LEU A 202 -2.43 -33.87 -31.40
CA LEU A 202 -1.39 -32.89 -31.12
C LEU A 202 -1.06 -32.87 -29.62
N VAL A 203 0.21 -33.11 -29.28
CA VAL A 203 0.72 -33.01 -27.91
C VAL A 203 1.73 -31.88 -27.80
N ILE A 204 1.46 -30.92 -26.93
CA ILE A 204 2.36 -29.80 -26.64
C ILE A 204 3.08 -30.06 -25.32
N LEU A 205 4.39 -30.36 -25.38
CA LEU A 205 5.24 -30.49 -24.20
C LEU A 205 5.74 -29.10 -23.81
N GLY A 206 4.99 -28.47 -22.91
CA GLY A 206 5.31 -27.17 -22.34
C GLY A 206 6.40 -27.22 -21.27
N GLY A 207 7.25 -26.18 -21.22
CA GLY A 207 8.16 -25.97 -20.10
C GLY A 207 9.39 -26.89 -20.09
N LEU A 208 9.93 -27.25 -21.26
CA LEU A 208 11.17 -28.03 -21.40
C LEU A 208 12.42 -27.21 -21.05
N ASN A 209 12.45 -26.66 -19.84
CA ASN A 209 13.57 -26.03 -19.18
C ASN A 209 14.11 -26.95 -18.07
N GLU A 210 15.42 -26.89 -17.84
CA GLU A 210 16.07 -27.63 -16.75
C GLU A 210 15.51 -27.17 -15.39
N GLY A 211 15.22 -28.10 -14.49
CA GLY A 211 14.60 -27.82 -13.20
C GLY A 211 13.07 -27.73 -13.22
N SER A 212 12.45 -27.53 -14.39
CA SER A 212 11.01 -27.66 -14.59
C SER A 212 10.65 -29.07 -15.07
N TRP A 213 11.28 -29.52 -16.17
CA TRP A 213 11.08 -30.86 -16.70
C TRP A 213 12.42 -31.47 -17.19
N PRO A 214 13.03 -32.41 -16.43
CA PRO A 214 12.57 -32.95 -15.15
C PRO A 214 12.68 -31.94 -14.01
N SER A 215 11.71 -32.00 -13.09
CA SER A 215 11.77 -31.26 -11.84
C SER A 215 12.85 -31.83 -10.93
N GLY A 216 13.49 -30.95 -10.16
CA GLY A 216 14.40 -31.38 -9.09
C GLY A 216 13.65 -32.15 -8.01
N THR A 217 14.29 -33.16 -7.43
CA THR A 217 13.72 -33.91 -6.31
C THR A 217 13.84 -33.11 -5.03
N ALA A 218 12.74 -32.83 -4.34
CA ALA A 218 12.79 -32.19 -3.03
C ALA A 218 13.53 -33.09 -2.03
N PRO A 219 14.45 -32.55 -1.21
CA PRO A 219 15.09 -33.32 -0.15
C PRO A 219 14.03 -33.78 0.87
N ASP A 220 14.14 -35.02 1.33
CA ASP A 220 13.28 -35.52 2.39
C ASP A 220 13.67 -34.86 3.73
N PRO A 221 12.70 -34.39 4.52
CA PRO A 221 13.00 -33.63 5.74
C PRO A 221 13.48 -34.51 6.91
N TRP A 222 13.38 -35.85 6.81
CA TRP A 222 13.77 -36.78 7.87
C TRP A 222 14.87 -37.76 7.45
N LEU A 223 14.81 -38.25 6.21
CA LEU A 223 15.68 -39.32 5.72
C LEU A 223 16.55 -38.84 4.58
N ASN A 224 17.86 -38.74 4.84
CA ASN A 224 18.79 -38.49 3.74
C ASN A 224 18.79 -39.68 2.74
N ARG A 225 19.40 -39.45 1.57
CA ARG A 225 19.44 -40.42 0.47
C ARG A 225 19.99 -41.80 0.89
N GLU A 226 21.02 -41.83 1.71
CA GLU A 226 21.68 -43.06 2.20
C GLU A 226 20.74 -43.84 3.13
N MET A 227 20.11 -43.15 4.08
CA MET A 227 19.13 -43.78 4.99
C MET A 227 17.96 -44.40 4.23
N ARG A 228 17.45 -43.74 3.18
CA ARG A 228 16.39 -44.33 2.33
C ARG A 228 16.86 -45.61 1.64
N GLN A 229 18.09 -45.61 1.15
CA GLN A 229 18.67 -46.78 0.48
C GLN A 229 18.80 -47.96 1.45
N ASP A 230 19.35 -47.72 2.64
CA ASP A 230 19.56 -48.76 3.65
C ASP A 230 18.24 -49.37 4.16
N LEU A 231 17.18 -48.55 4.20
CA LEU A 231 15.83 -49.00 4.56
C LEU A 231 15.08 -49.67 3.41
N GLY A 232 15.69 -49.81 2.22
CA GLY A 232 15.05 -50.37 1.04
C GLY A 232 13.92 -49.50 0.47
N LEU A 233 13.90 -48.20 0.81
CA LEU A 233 12.92 -47.25 0.32
C LEU A 233 13.29 -46.74 -1.07
N LEU A 234 12.30 -46.22 -1.79
CA LEU A 234 12.51 -45.60 -3.08
C LEU A 234 13.35 -44.33 -2.94
N LEU A 235 14.36 -44.22 -3.80
CA LEU A 235 15.20 -43.04 -3.88
C LEU A 235 14.49 -41.92 -4.65
N PRO A 236 14.72 -40.64 -4.29
CA PRO A 236 14.07 -39.51 -4.94
C PRO A 236 14.29 -39.47 -6.45
N GLU A 237 15.45 -39.91 -6.94
CA GLU A 237 15.82 -39.94 -8.35
C GLU A 237 14.90 -40.82 -9.21
N ARG A 238 14.10 -41.70 -8.58
CA ARG A 238 13.01 -42.42 -9.28
C ARG A 238 12.05 -41.47 -9.98
N GLN A 239 11.80 -40.27 -9.42
CA GLN A 239 10.96 -39.26 -10.06
C GLN A 239 11.54 -38.79 -11.40
N ILE A 240 12.86 -38.66 -11.51
CA ILE A 240 13.54 -38.33 -12.77
C ILE A 240 13.31 -39.44 -13.80
N GLY A 241 13.38 -40.71 -13.37
CA GLY A 241 13.10 -41.86 -14.22
C GLY A 241 11.65 -41.89 -14.71
N LEU A 242 10.68 -41.60 -13.83
CA LEU A 242 9.27 -41.47 -14.21
C LEU A 242 9.05 -40.32 -15.20
N SER A 243 9.69 -39.18 -14.95
CA SER A 243 9.62 -38.01 -15.81
C SER A 243 10.22 -38.27 -17.21
N ALA A 244 11.29 -39.06 -17.28
CA ALA A 244 11.87 -39.51 -18.54
C ALA A 244 10.94 -40.47 -19.29
N HIS A 245 10.25 -41.37 -18.58
CA HIS A 245 9.21 -42.22 -19.17
C HIS A 245 8.05 -41.38 -19.72
N ASP A 246 7.63 -40.32 -19.03
CA ASP A 246 6.58 -39.40 -19.48
C ASP A 246 6.97 -38.71 -20.78
N TYR A 247 8.19 -38.19 -20.84
CA TYR A 247 8.75 -37.62 -22.06
C TYR A 247 8.77 -38.64 -23.22
N GLN A 248 9.21 -39.89 -22.95
CA GLN A 248 9.28 -40.95 -23.97
C GLN A 248 7.91 -41.33 -24.52
N GLN A 249 6.86 -41.33 -23.69
CA GLN A 249 5.50 -41.58 -24.15
C GLN A 249 4.98 -40.38 -24.97
N ALA A 250 5.14 -39.17 -24.45
CA ALA A 250 4.60 -37.96 -25.07
C ALA A 250 5.24 -37.63 -26.42
N ILE A 251 6.54 -37.88 -26.60
CA ILE A 251 7.26 -37.65 -27.87
C ILE A 251 6.80 -38.60 -29.00
N ALA A 252 6.10 -39.70 -28.65
CA ALA A 252 5.62 -40.69 -29.61
C ALA A 252 4.20 -40.39 -30.15
N ALA A 253 3.60 -39.26 -29.78
CA ALA A 253 2.31 -38.83 -30.32
C ALA A 253 2.38 -38.49 -31.82
N PRO A 254 1.24 -38.46 -32.55
CA PRO A 254 1.24 -38.22 -34.00
C PRO A 254 1.88 -36.87 -34.39
N GLU A 255 1.54 -35.81 -33.66
CA GLU A 255 2.15 -34.49 -33.79
C GLU A 255 2.60 -33.97 -32.43
N VAL A 256 3.83 -33.46 -32.37
CA VAL A 256 4.45 -33.01 -31.11
C VAL A 256 5.06 -31.63 -31.25
N VAL A 257 4.73 -30.73 -30.32
CA VAL A 257 5.38 -29.43 -30.17
C VAL A 257 6.20 -29.44 -28.88
N LEU A 258 7.50 -29.18 -29.01
CA LEU A 258 8.43 -29.03 -27.88
C LEU A 258 8.65 -27.54 -27.63
N SER A 259 8.20 -27.03 -26.48
CA SER A 259 8.35 -25.62 -26.15
C SER A 259 9.17 -25.37 -24.89
N ARG A 260 9.94 -24.28 -24.91
CA ARG A 260 10.70 -23.78 -23.77
C ARG A 260 10.71 -22.26 -23.76
N ALA A 261 10.73 -21.67 -22.58
CA ALA A 261 10.94 -20.23 -22.41
C ALA A 261 12.45 -19.93 -22.39
N ILE A 262 12.92 -18.86 -23.05
CA ILE A 262 14.34 -18.43 -23.02
C ILE A 262 14.68 -17.71 -21.71
N ARG A 263 13.68 -17.06 -21.11
CA ARG A 263 13.75 -16.37 -19.82
C ARG A 263 12.56 -16.75 -18.97
N ASP A 264 12.76 -16.79 -17.66
CA ASP A 264 11.71 -16.77 -16.67
C ASP A 264 11.62 -15.36 -16.05
N ASP A 265 10.86 -15.23 -14.96
CA ASP A 265 10.61 -13.95 -14.27
C ASP A 265 11.89 -13.31 -13.71
N GLU A 266 12.97 -14.08 -13.52
CA GLU A 266 14.20 -13.62 -12.83
C GLU A 266 15.45 -13.67 -13.74
N ALA A 267 15.57 -14.66 -14.62
CA ALA A 267 16.82 -14.97 -15.33
C ALA A 267 16.63 -15.66 -16.70
N GLN A 268 17.75 -15.92 -17.39
CA GLN A 268 17.77 -16.82 -18.54
C GLN A 268 17.65 -18.28 -18.09
N THR A 269 16.88 -19.07 -18.81
CA THR A 269 16.67 -20.48 -18.51
C THR A 269 17.68 -21.36 -19.25
N VAL A 270 17.90 -22.56 -18.71
CA VAL A 270 18.68 -23.61 -19.38
C VAL A 270 17.72 -24.58 -20.08
N PRO A 271 17.96 -24.99 -21.34
CA PRO A 271 17.14 -26.00 -22.00
C PRO A 271 17.16 -27.32 -21.23
N SER A 272 16.02 -28.01 -21.18
CA SER A 272 15.92 -29.36 -20.60
C SER A 272 16.97 -30.29 -21.21
N ARG A 273 17.58 -31.11 -20.35
CA ARG A 273 18.51 -32.18 -20.74
C ARG A 273 17.98 -33.08 -21.86
N TRP A 274 16.66 -33.29 -21.99
CA TRP A 274 16.11 -34.14 -23.06
C TRP A 274 16.04 -33.42 -24.40
N LEU A 275 15.72 -32.12 -24.39
CA LEU A 275 15.80 -31.30 -25.60
C LEU A 275 17.24 -31.24 -26.12
N ASN A 276 18.21 -31.07 -25.22
CA ASN A 276 19.63 -31.13 -25.57
C ASN A 276 20.02 -32.50 -26.16
N ARG A 277 19.57 -33.61 -25.55
CA ARG A 277 19.83 -34.97 -26.07
C ARG A 277 19.21 -35.20 -27.45
N LEU A 278 17.95 -34.82 -27.64
CA LEU A 278 17.24 -34.94 -28.92
C LEU A 278 17.95 -34.17 -30.02
N THR A 279 18.23 -32.89 -29.78
CA THR A 279 18.88 -32.02 -30.76
C THR A 279 20.31 -32.48 -31.07
N ASN A 280 21.07 -32.94 -30.08
CA ASN A 280 22.40 -33.51 -30.30
C ASN A 280 22.35 -34.81 -31.11
N LEU A 281 21.37 -35.69 -30.83
CA LEU A 281 21.18 -36.93 -31.59
C LEU A 281 20.86 -36.65 -33.06
N LEU A 282 19.90 -35.76 -33.33
CA LEU A 282 19.53 -35.38 -34.69
C LEU A 282 20.70 -34.78 -35.46
N ASN A 283 21.48 -33.90 -34.83
CA ASN A 283 22.70 -33.36 -35.43
C ASN A 283 23.75 -34.45 -35.71
N GLY A 284 23.83 -35.48 -34.88
CA GLY A 284 24.76 -36.60 -35.01
C GLY A 284 24.37 -37.66 -36.04
N LEU A 285 23.22 -37.53 -36.72
CA LEU A 285 22.71 -38.49 -37.70
C LEU A 285 22.60 -37.91 -39.13
N PRO A 286 23.69 -37.37 -39.72
CA PRO A 286 23.64 -36.73 -41.04
C PRO A 286 23.20 -37.69 -42.16
N ASN A 287 23.64 -38.95 -42.10
CA ASN A 287 23.30 -39.97 -43.10
C ASN A 287 21.84 -40.43 -43.04
N GLN A 288 21.10 -40.02 -42.01
CA GLN A 288 19.67 -40.32 -41.85
C GLN A 288 18.81 -39.05 -41.98
N GLY A 289 19.41 -37.93 -42.44
CA GLY A 289 18.70 -36.65 -42.61
C GLY A 289 18.41 -35.91 -41.29
N GLY A 290 19.05 -36.29 -40.18
CA GLY A 290 18.78 -35.70 -38.86
C GLY A 290 18.94 -34.17 -38.79
N PRO A 291 20.01 -33.56 -39.32
CA PRO A 291 20.17 -32.10 -39.33
C PRO A 291 19.05 -31.39 -40.11
N THR A 292 18.63 -31.95 -41.25
CA THR A 292 17.53 -31.42 -42.05
C THR A 292 16.21 -31.46 -41.28
N ALA A 293 15.89 -32.61 -40.66
CA ALA A 293 14.69 -32.76 -39.85
C ALA A 293 14.65 -31.78 -38.65
N LEU A 294 15.81 -31.52 -38.03
CA LEU A 294 15.92 -30.55 -36.94
C LEU A 294 15.67 -29.11 -37.41
N GLU A 295 16.17 -28.74 -38.59
CA GLU A 295 15.94 -27.41 -39.15
C GLU A 295 14.47 -27.21 -39.50
N GLU A 296 13.85 -28.17 -40.20
CA GLU A 296 12.42 -28.14 -40.52
C GLU A 296 11.54 -28.05 -39.26
N MET A 297 11.94 -28.72 -38.17
CA MET A 297 11.25 -28.62 -36.87
C MET A 297 11.33 -27.21 -36.29
N ARG A 298 12.48 -26.54 -36.42
CA ARG A 298 12.67 -25.17 -35.94
C ARG A 298 11.92 -24.15 -36.79
N GLU A 299 11.89 -24.33 -38.10
CA GLU A 299 11.13 -23.47 -39.02
C GLU A 299 9.64 -23.48 -38.66
N ARG A 300 9.04 -24.66 -38.47
CA ARG A 300 7.65 -24.77 -38.00
C ARG A 300 7.42 -24.08 -36.65
N GLY A 301 8.40 -24.17 -35.74
CA GLY A 301 8.36 -23.46 -34.46
C GLY A 301 8.47 -21.94 -34.61
N ALA A 302 9.26 -21.46 -35.58
CA ALA A 302 9.45 -20.04 -35.86
C ALA A 302 8.15 -19.37 -36.35
N ASP A 303 7.31 -20.08 -37.09
CA ASP A 303 5.98 -19.58 -37.48
C ASP A 303 5.13 -19.23 -36.25
N TRP A 304 5.08 -20.10 -35.25
CA TRP A 304 4.34 -19.83 -33.99
C TRP A 304 4.90 -18.63 -33.24
N LEU A 305 6.24 -18.49 -33.19
CA LEU A 305 6.89 -17.33 -32.60
C LEU A 305 6.61 -16.04 -33.37
N HIS A 306 6.50 -16.13 -34.71
CA HIS A 306 6.13 -15.02 -35.56
C HIS A 306 4.69 -14.54 -35.28
N TRP A 307 3.73 -15.46 -35.20
CA TRP A 307 2.35 -15.13 -34.84
C TRP A 307 2.24 -14.49 -33.45
N ALA A 308 2.98 -15.00 -32.46
CA ALA A 308 3.03 -14.40 -31.13
C ALA A 308 3.57 -12.96 -31.18
N ALA A 309 4.66 -12.71 -31.92
CA ALA A 309 5.21 -11.38 -32.09
C ALA A 309 4.28 -10.41 -32.83
N LEU A 310 3.45 -10.91 -33.75
CA LEU A 310 2.41 -10.12 -34.41
C LEU A 310 1.28 -9.74 -33.47
N LEU A 311 0.85 -10.64 -32.57
CA LEU A 311 -0.19 -10.34 -31.58
C LEU A 311 0.22 -9.20 -30.63
N ASP A 312 1.50 -9.12 -30.27
CA ASP A 312 2.03 -8.06 -29.41
C ASP A 312 2.25 -6.73 -30.15
N ARG A 313 2.16 -6.71 -31.48
CA ARG A 313 2.42 -5.53 -32.29
C ARG A 313 1.15 -4.68 -32.41
N PRO A 314 1.16 -3.39 -32.03
CA PRO A 314 0.02 -2.52 -32.25
C PRO A 314 -0.22 -2.33 -33.76
N ASP A 315 -1.49 -2.29 -34.17
CA ASP A 315 -1.90 -2.13 -35.57
C ASP A 315 -1.35 -0.86 -36.23
N ARG A 316 -1.03 0.16 -35.43
CA ARG A 316 -0.49 1.44 -35.88
C ARG A 316 0.55 1.99 -34.90
N PRO A 317 1.62 2.62 -35.39
CA PRO A 317 2.49 3.42 -34.54
C PRO A 317 1.67 4.56 -33.93
N VAL A 318 1.86 4.82 -32.63
CA VAL A 318 1.21 5.90 -31.91
C VAL A 318 2.23 7.00 -31.68
N ASP A 319 1.94 8.22 -32.14
CA ASP A 319 2.81 9.37 -31.92
C ASP A 319 2.91 9.69 -30.42
N PRO A 320 4.10 10.10 -29.92
CA PRO A 320 4.25 10.57 -28.55
C PRO A 320 3.36 11.78 -28.26
N ALA A 321 2.79 11.85 -27.05
CA ALA A 321 1.97 12.99 -26.65
C ALA A 321 2.82 14.28 -26.54
N PRO A 322 2.35 15.43 -27.05
CA PRO A 322 3.04 16.70 -26.91
C PRO A 322 3.01 17.21 -25.46
N ARG A 323 3.97 18.07 -25.09
CA ARG A 323 4.03 18.68 -23.75
C ARG A 323 2.77 19.54 -23.50
N PRO A 324 2.02 19.34 -22.40
CA PRO A 324 0.87 20.16 -22.06
C PRO A 324 1.24 21.65 -21.90
N ALA A 325 0.47 22.55 -22.52
CA ALA A 325 0.61 24.00 -22.42
C ALA A 325 -0.75 24.65 -22.09
N PRO A 326 -1.29 24.44 -20.87
CA PRO A 326 -2.62 24.91 -20.52
C PRO A 326 -2.71 26.44 -20.52
N ARG A 327 -3.79 26.97 -21.11
CA ARG A 327 -4.09 28.42 -21.14
C ARG A 327 -5.47 28.66 -20.53
N PRO A 328 -5.60 28.66 -19.19
CA PRO A 328 -6.89 28.81 -18.53
C PRO A 328 -7.50 30.20 -18.84
N PRO A 329 -8.84 30.26 -19.07
CA PRO A 329 -9.54 31.53 -19.26
C PRO A 329 -9.42 32.40 -18.01
N ALA A 330 -9.55 33.72 -18.16
CA ALA A 330 -9.38 34.66 -17.06
C ALA A 330 -10.29 34.35 -15.85
N THR A 331 -11.52 33.91 -16.13
CA THR A 331 -12.53 33.53 -15.12
C THR A 331 -12.14 32.31 -14.28
N ALA A 332 -11.22 31.46 -14.76
CA ALA A 332 -10.77 30.26 -14.06
C ALA A 332 -9.45 30.48 -13.31
N ARG A 333 -8.79 31.64 -13.48
CA ARG A 333 -7.54 31.95 -12.80
C ARG A 333 -7.81 32.29 -11.33
N PRO A 334 -6.95 31.89 -10.39
CA PRO A 334 -7.10 32.27 -9.00
C PRO A 334 -7.00 33.79 -8.84
N ASP A 335 -7.92 34.35 -8.05
CA ASP A 335 -7.93 35.76 -7.64
C ASP A 335 -7.09 35.99 -6.37
N SER A 336 -6.57 34.93 -5.77
CA SER A 336 -5.77 34.97 -4.56
C SER A 336 -4.76 33.83 -4.48
N LEU A 337 -3.57 34.11 -3.93
CA LEU A 337 -2.57 33.10 -3.60
C LEU A 337 -1.88 33.44 -2.27
N SER A 338 -1.44 32.41 -1.56
CA SER A 338 -0.57 32.59 -0.41
C SER A 338 0.85 32.97 -0.83
N VAL A 339 1.60 33.66 0.03
CA VAL A 339 3.02 33.98 -0.18
C VAL A 339 3.86 32.74 -0.50
N THR A 340 3.57 31.60 0.14
CA THR A 340 4.19 30.30 -0.14
C THR A 340 3.85 29.78 -1.54
N ARG A 341 2.63 30.01 -2.03
CA ARG A 341 2.23 29.61 -3.39
C ARG A 341 2.82 30.52 -4.48
N ILE A 342 3.24 31.74 -4.16
CA ILE A 342 3.99 32.58 -5.12
C ILE A 342 5.31 31.93 -5.51
N GLN A 343 6.00 31.30 -4.56
CA GLN A 343 7.19 30.50 -4.85
C GLN A 343 6.89 29.37 -5.84
N THR A 344 5.81 28.62 -5.60
CA THR A 344 5.34 27.55 -6.50
C THR A 344 5.00 28.11 -7.88
N LEU A 345 4.32 29.24 -7.97
CA LEU A 345 3.98 29.88 -9.24
C LEU A 345 5.22 30.23 -10.08
N ILE A 346 6.29 30.72 -9.44
CA ILE A 346 7.55 31.06 -10.13
C ILE A 346 8.27 29.80 -10.63
N ARG A 347 8.27 28.72 -9.82
CA ARG A 347 9.02 27.49 -10.13
C ARG A 347 8.28 26.53 -11.04
N ASP A 348 7.00 26.35 -10.78
CA ASP A 348 6.11 25.39 -11.44
C ASP A 348 4.69 25.97 -11.56
N PRO A 349 4.43 26.80 -12.58
CA PRO A 349 3.09 27.30 -12.87
C PRO A 349 2.07 26.19 -13.13
N TYR A 350 2.52 25.00 -13.57
CA TYR A 350 1.63 23.88 -13.83
C TYR A 350 1.07 23.30 -12.54
N ALA A 351 1.84 23.29 -11.44
CA ALA A 351 1.33 22.92 -10.12
C ALA A 351 0.18 23.83 -9.68
N ILE A 352 0.28 25.15 -9.89
CA ILE A 352 -0.82 26.08 -9.62
C ILE A 352 -2.03 25.80 -10.51
N TYR A 353 -1.81 25.51 -11.80
CA TYR A 353 -2.89 25.12 -12.70
C TYR A 353 -3.61 23.84 -12.22
N ALA A 354 -2.86 22.79 -11.89
CA ALA A 354 -3.43 21.52 -11.42
C ALA A 354 -4.19 21.71 -10.09
N GLU A 355 -3.59 22.39 -9.11
CA GLU A 355 -4.16 22.50 -7.77
C GLU A 355 -5.28 23.55 -7.68
N GLN A 356 -5.09 24.74 -8.25
CA GLN A 356 -6.01 25.87 -8.07
C GLN A 356 -7.09 25.93 -9.15
N ILE A 357 -6.83 25.39 -10.35
CA ILE A 357 -7.77 25.49 -11.48
C ILE A 357 -8.47 24.15 -11.70
N LEU A 358 -7.72 23.05 -11.84
CA LEU A 358 -8.30 21.71 -11.99
C LEU A 358 -8.75 21.09 -10.66
N LYS A 359 -8.42 21.71 -9.52
CA LYS A 359 -8.73 21.22 -8.17
C LYS A 359 -8.19 19.81 -7.91
N LEU A 360 -7.07 19.48 -8.54
CA LEU A 360 -6.37 18.21 -8.36
C LEU A 360 -5.42 18.34 -7.19
N ARG A 361 -5.70 17.61 -6.11
CA ARG A 361 -4.80 17.46 -4.97
C ARG A 361 -4.41 16.00 -4.85
N PRO A 362 -3.14 15.70 -4.56
CA PRO A 362 -2.77 14.34 -4.21
C PRO A 362 -3.62 13.91 -3.00
N LEU A 363 -4.03 12.65 -2.99
CA LEU A 363 -4.66 12.09 -1.81
C LEU A 363 -3.63 11.98 -0.70
N ASP A 364 -4.03 12.28 0.53
CA ASP A 364 -3.20 12.05 1.70
C ASP A 364 -2.85 10.55 1.78
N PRO A 365 -1.63 10.21 2.25
CA PRO A 365 -1.18 8.83 2.34
C PRO A 365 -2.17 7.94 3.09
N LEU A 366 -2.31 6.69 2.66
CA LEU A 366 -3.23 5.74 3.30
C LEU A 366 -2.81 5.42 4.73
N HIS A 367 -1.49 5.38 4.94
CA HIS A 367 -0.88 5.28 6.24
C HIS A 367 -0.37 6.66 6.63
N PRO A 368 -1.03 7.32 7.58
CA PRO A 368 -0.40 8.43 8.27
C PRO A 368 0.94 7.93 8.83
N GLN A 369 2.01 8.64 8.55
CA GLN A 369 3.34 8.33 9.09
C GLN A 369 3.85 9.52 9.89
N PRO A 370 4.70 9.29 10.90
CA PRO A 370 5.41 10.36 11.58
C PRO A 370 6.47 10.94 10.64
N ASP A 371 6.04 11.79 9.72
CA ASP A 371 6.85 12.36 8.66
C ASP A 371 7.44 13.74 9.02
N ALA A 372 8.25 14.29 8.11
CA ALA A 372 8.87 15.59 8.32
C ALA A 372 7.88 16.76 8.30
N PRO A 373 6.87 16.81 7.41
CA PRO A 373 5.79 17.79 7.45
C PRO A 373 5.03 17.82 8.78
N LEU A 374 4.51 16.69 9.25
CA LEU A 374 3.75 16.61 10.51
C LEU A 374 4.61 17.08 11.68
N ARG A 375 5.88 16.63 11.74
CA ARG A 375 6.82 17.12 12.76
C ARG A 375 6.99 18.63 12.71
N GLY A 376 7.04 19.22 11.51
CA GLY A 376 7.10 20.68 11.32
C GLY A 376 5.92 21.37 11.96
N THR A 377 4.70 20.97 11.58
CA THR A 377 3.44 21.51 12.11
C THR A 377 3.35 21.37 13.62
N LEU A 378 3.70 20.20 14.19
CA LEU A 378 3.66 20.01 15.64
C LEU A 378 4.71 20.86 16.35
N LEU A 379 5.90 21.04 15.79
CA LEU A 379 6.90 21.92 16.38
C LEU A 379 6.42 23.37 16.38
N HIS A 380 5.79 23.86 15.29
CA HIS A 380 5.16 25.18 15.27
C HIS A 380 4.12 25.35 16.38
N LYS A 381 3.21 24.39 16.54
CA LYS A 381 2.22 24.38 17.63
C LYS A 381 2.87 24.42 19.02
N VAL A 382 3.98 23.68 19.22
CA VAL A 382 4.74 23.73 20.47
C VAL A 382 5.32 25.12 20.72
N MET A 383 5.91 25.76 19.70
CA MET A 383 6.45 27.11 19.85
C MET A 383 5.35 28.12 20.18
N GLU A 384 4.21 28.04 19.48
CA GLU A 384 3.07 28.91 19.70
C GLU A 384 2.51 28.73 21.13
N ALA A 385 2.28 27.48 21.56
CA ALA A 385 1.76 27.16 22.88
C ALA A 385 2.73 27.57 24.00
N PHE A 386 4.04 27.43 23.78
CA PHE A 386 5.05 27.87 24.73
C PHE A 386 5.10 29.39 24.84
N LEU A 387 5.17 30.12 23.72
CA LEU A 387 5.26 31.59 23.72
C LEU A 387 4.01 32.26 24.30
N LYS A 388 2.82 31.68 24.10
CA LYS A 388 1.57 32.17 24.72
C LYS A 388 1.57 32.11 26.25
N GLN A 389 2.41 31.27 26.86
CA GLN A 389 2.60 31.24 28.32
C GLN A 389 3.43 32.42 28.82
N ASN A 390 3.97 33.25 27.92
CA ASN A 390 4.88 34.36 28.19
C ASN A 390 6.06 33.95 29.09
N PRO A 391 6.86 32.96 28.66
CA PRO A 391 7.92 32.39 29.49
C PRO A 391 9.07 33.39 29.65
N ASP A 392 9.70 33.38 30.82
CA ASP A 392 11.02 33.99 31.01
C ASP A 392 12.07 33.00 30.49
N PRO A 393 12.74 33.27 29.35
CA PRO A 393 13.73 32.37 28.77
C PRO A 393 14.99 32.22 29.62
N GLU A 394 15.23 33.12 30.59
CA GLU A 394 16.34 33.06 31.55
C GLU A 394 15.97 32.27 32.83
N ASP A 395 14.70 31.88 33.02
CA ASP A 395 14.26 31.00 34.12
C ASP A 395 14.95 29.61 34.00
N PRO A 396 15.59 29.11 35.08
CA PRO A 396 16.12 27.75 35.11
C PRO A 396 15.13 26.64 34.69
N ASN A 397 13.83 26.87 34.84
CA ASN A 397 12.76 25.93 34.48
C ASN A 397 12.25 26.09 33.05
N ALA A 398 12.63 27.12 32.29
CA ALA A 398 12.11 27.38 30.95
C ALA A 398 12.37 26.21 29.98
N PHE A 399 13.51 25.54 30.13
CA PHE A 399 13.84 24.33 29.37
C PHE A 399 12.84 23.20 29.63
N THR A 400 12.50 22.98 30.91
CA THR A 400 11.54 21.94 31.31
C THR A 400 10.14 22.29 30.83
N GLN A 401 9.71 23.54 31.01
CA GLN A 401 8.40 24.04 30.54
C GLN A 401 8.21 23.87 29.02
N LEU A 402 9.24 24.14 28.22
CA LEU A 402 9.20 23.92 26.78
C LEU A 402 9.03 22.43 26.43
N LEU A 403 9.74 21.55 27.12
CA LEU A 403 9.63 20.10 26.88
C LEU A 403 8.30 19.53 27.38
N ASP A 404 7.76 20.03 28.48
CA ASP A 404 6.46 19.62 29.00
C ASP A 404 5.33 20.08 28.06
N THR A 405 5.43 21.30 27.51
CA THR A 405 4.53 21.79 26.45
C THR A 405 4.60 20.89 25.22
N ALA A 406 5.82 20.47 24.83
CA ALA A 406 6.01 19.54 23.73
C ALA A 406 5.37 18.17 24.01
N ASP A 407 5.51 17.66 25.23
CA ASP A 407 4.92 16.38 25.64
C ASP A 407 3.39 16.42 25.60
N GLN A 408 2.77 17.54 25.98
CA GLN A 408 1.32 17.76 25.87
C GLN A 408 0.86 17.74 24.41
N VAL A 409 1.43 18.61 23.56
CA VAL A 409 1.07 18.69 22.13
C VAL A 409 1.30 17.36 21.42
N PHE A 410 2.41 16.67 21.71
CA PHE A 410 2.69 15.36 21.12
C PHE A 410 1.74 14.28 21.62
N ALA A 411 1.33 14.29 22.89
CA ALA A 411 0.38 13.33 23.40
C ALA A 411 -1.00 13.44 22.74
N GLU A 412 -1.42 14.67 22.41
CA GLU A 412 -2.70 14.96 21.76
C GLU A 412 -2.68 14.64 20.26
N GLU A 413 -1.62 15.01 19.54
CA GLU A 413 -1.64 15.00 18.07
C GLU A 413 -0.71 13.98 17.39
N ALA A 414 0.17 13.30 18.14
CA ALA A 414 1.10 12.31 17.59
C ALA A 414 0.85 10.90 18.15
N PRO A 415 0.08 10.04 17.45
CA PRO A 415 -0.29 8.72 17.98
C PRO A 415 0.92 7.80 18.19
N TRP A 416 2.02 7.97 17.44
CA TRP A 416 3.19 7.07 17.46
C TRP A 416 4.15 7.33 18.65
N PRO A 417 4.22 6.45 19.67
CA PRO A 417 5.04 6.68 20.86
C PRO A 417 6.54 6.81 20.55
N ALA A 418 7.03 6.02 19.59
CA ALA A 418 8.44 6.07 19.17
C ALA A 418 8.78 7.42 18.51
N ALA A 419 7.89 7.95 17.66
CA ALA A 419 8.09 9.25 17.01
C ALA A 419 8.12 10.38 18.03
N ARG A 420 7.18 10.39 18.99
CA ARG A 420 7.15 11.36 20.10
C ARG A 420 8.49 11.42 20.82
N ARG A 421 9.04 10.27 21.23
CA ARG A 421 10.35 10.19 21.90
C ARG A 421 11.48 10.74 21.04
N ILE A 422 11.51 10.40 19.75
CA ILE A 422 12.54 10.89 18.81
C ILE A 422 12.43 12.41 18.62
N TRP A 423 11.23 12.93 18.43
CA TRP A 423 10.99 14.35 18.20
C TRP A 423 11.26 15.18 19.46
N ARG A 424 10.85 14.71 20.64
CA ARG A 424 11.20 15.30 21.93
C ARG A 424 12.71 15.37 22.13
N ALA A 425 13.44 14.28 21.84
CA ALA A 425 14.91 14.27 21.94
C ALA A 425 15.61 15.18 20.91
N ARG A 426 14.98 15.43 19.75
CA ARG A 426 15.48 16.41 18.77
C ARG A 426 15.22 17.84 19.25
N LEU A 427 14.03 18.12 19.79
CA LEU A 427 13.70 19.42 20.37
C LEU A 427 14.62 19.74 21.55
N ALA A 428 14.84 18.79 22.47
CA ALA A 428 15.74 18.97 23.61
C ALA A 428 17.17 19.37 23.22
N ARG A 429 17.67 18.89 22.07
CA ARG A 429 19.00 19.26 21.56
C ARG A 429 19.10 20.72 21.10
N VAL A 430 18.01 21.30 20.62
CA VAL A 430 17.97 22.68 20.13
C VAL A 430 17.35 23.66 21.12
N ALA A 431 16.61 23.16 22.12
CA ALA A 431 15.85 23.95 23.09
C ALA A 431 16.71 24.99 23.81
N LYS A 432 17.93 24.64 24.24
CA LYS A 432 18.82 25.60 24.90
C LYS A 432 19.23 26.75 23.98
N GLY A 433 19.56 26.45 22.72
CA GLY A 433 19.89 27.47 21.73
C GLY A 433 18.67 28.34 21.41
N PHE A 434 17.50 27.73 21.26
CA PHE A 434 16.25 28.45 21.07
C PHE A 434 15.96 29.43 22.22
N LEU A 435 16.11 29.01 23.48
CA LEU A 435 15.89 29.88 24.65
C LEU A 435 16.90 31.02 24.72
N GLN A 436 18.16 30.79 24.33
CA GLN A 436 19.16 31.85 24.23
C GLN A 436 18.80 32.88 23.16
N ASP A 437 18.38 32.41 21.99
CA ASP A 437 17.90 33.28 20.91
C ASP A 437 16.63 34.03 21.36
N GLU A 438 15.76 33.39 22.12
CA GLU A 438 14.55 34.02 22.66
C GLU A 438 14.88 35.13 23.66
N ALA A 439 15.81 34.90 24.58
CA ALA A 439 16.28 35.94 25.50
C ALA A 439 16.93 37.12 24.74
N ALA A 440 17.59 36.88 23.61
CA ALA A 440 18.12 37.93 22.76
C ALA A 440 17.00 38.70 22.03
N ARG A 441 15.98 38.01 21.51
CA ARG A 441 14.80 38.64 20.88
C ARG A 441 14.04 39.52 21.86
N GLN A 442 13.80 39.03 23.08
CA GLN A 442 13.09 39.78 24.13
C GLN A 442 13.84 41.06 24.59
N LYS A 443 15.15 41.17 24.30
CA LYS A 443 15.94 42.39 24.53
C LYS A 443 15.80 43.42 23.40
N LEU A 444 15.40 43.00 22.21
CA LEU A 444 15.18 43.88 21.05
C LEU A 444 13.75 44.41 20.99
N GLY A 445 12.80 43.62 21.49
CA GLY A 445 11.38 43.93 21.44
C GLY A 445 10.52 42.85 22.10
N HIS A 446 9.22 42.92 21.89
CA HIS A 446 8.27 41.92 22.37
C HIS A 446 7.40 41.41 21.22
N TRP A 447 6.96 40.17 21.31
CA TRP A 447 6.03 39.62 20.32
C TRP A 447 4.68 40.33 20.43
N ILE A 448 4.11 40.72 19.29
CA ILE A 448 2.80 41.37 19.20
C ILE A 448 1.77 40.46 18.49
N ALA A 449 2.24 39.47 17.73
CA ALA A 449 1.37 38.48 17.12
C ALA A 449 2.09 37.14 16.87
N LEU A 450 1.33 36.05 17.01
CA LEU A 450 1.71 34.68 16.68
C LEU A 450 0.66 34.10 15.72
N GLU A 451 1.10 33.26 14.77
CA GLU A 451 0.25 32.56 13.78
C GLU A 451 -0.79 33.51 13.13
N ARG A 452 -0.32 34.69 12.71
CA ARG A 452 -1.20 35.80 12.36
C ARG A 452 -1.47 35.84 10.87
N ARG A 453 -2.75 35.74 10.51
CA ARG A 453 -3.21 35.88 9.13
C ARG A 453 -3.17 37.31 8.64
N GLY A 454 -2.68 37.48 7.41
CA GLY A 454 -2.68 38.73 6.67
C GLY A 454 -3.33 38.60 5.29
N ARG A 455 -3.90 39.70 4.83
CA ARG A 455 -4.56 39.80 3.53
C ARG A 455 -4.27 41.18 2.91
N MET A 456 -3.59 41.17 1.77
CA MET A 456 -3.23 42.38 1.04
C MET A 456 -3.86 42.38 -0.36
N PRO A 457 -4.89 43.21 -0.61
CA PRO A 457 -5.40 43.41 -1.96
C PRO A 457 -4.36 44.15 -2.82
N LEU A 458 -4.14 43.68 -4.04
CA LEU A 458 -3.27 44.28 -5.04
C LEU A 458 -4.10 44.93 -6.17
N PRO A 459 -3.52 45.87 -6.92
CA PRO A 459 -4.13 46.38 -8.14
C PRO A 459 -4.47 45.25 -9.12
N GLY A 460 -5.60 45.36 -9.82
CA GLY A 460 -6.04 44.34 -10.78
C GLY A 460 -6.88 43.21 -10.18
N GLY A 461 -7.35 43.35 -8.93
CA GLY A 461 -8.31 42.42 -8.31
C GLY A 461 -7.69 41.14 -7.74
N PHE A 462 -6.38 41.11 -7.55
CA PHE A 462 -5.67 39.97 -6.97
C PHE A 462 -5.41 40.19 -5.48
N THR A 463 -5.47 39.15 -4.65
CA THR A 463 -5.20 39.22 -3.21
C THR A 463 -4.02 38.34 -2.84
N LEU A 464 -3.04 38.90 -2.13
CA LEU A 464 -1.97 38.14 -1.49
C LEU A 464 -2.39 37.78 -0.05
N THR A 465 -2.20 36.52 0.34
CA THR A 465 -2.47 36.05 1.71
C THR A 465 -1.21 35.49 2.36
N ALA A 466 -1.11 35.61 3.68
CA ALA A 466 -0.01 35.04 4.45
C ALA A 466 -0.50 34.65 5.85
N GLU A 467 0.23 33.76 6.49
CA GLU A 467 0.14 33.47 7.92
C GLU A 467 1.58 33.55 8.43
N ALA A 468 1.86 34.55 9.26
CA ALA A 468 3.20 34.76 9.80
C ALA A 468 3.29 34.06 11.16
N ASP A 469 4.29 33.18 11.33
CA ASP A 469 4.51 32.41 12.56
C ASP A 469 4.65 33.36 13.77
N ARG A 470 5.46 34.43 13.63
CA ARG A 470 5.68 35.43 14.68
C ARG A 470 6.03 36.82 14.13
N ILE A 471 5.44 37.85 14.76
CA ILE A 471 5.74 39.26 14.52
C ILE A 471 6.07 39.91 15.86
N ASP A 472 7.24 40.54 15.94
CA ASP A 472 7.71 41.30 17.11
C ASP A 472 7.72 42.79 16.80
N GLN A 473 7.52 43.61 17.84
CA GLN A 473 7.73 45.05 17.80
C GLN A 473 8.96 45.41 18.64
N THR A 474 9.91 46.09 18.02
CA THR A 474 11.07 46.66 18.71
C THR A 474 10.68 47.89 19.52
N ASP A 475 11.54 48.29 20.47
CA ASP A 475 11.29 49.47 21.31
C ASP A 475 11.17 50.78 20.52
N ASP A 476 11.76 50.85 19.31
CA ASP A 476 11.66 51.99 18.38
C ASP A 476 10.48 51.87 17.40
N GLY A 477 9.64 50.85 17.55
CA GLY A 477 8.38 50.67 16.81
C GLY A 477 8.50 49.97 15.46
N ARG A 478 9.68 49.46 15.09
CA ARG A 478 9.87 48.60 13.92
C ARG A 478 9.28 47.21 14.16
N LEU A 479 8.92 46.55 13.08
CA LEU A 479 8.39 45.19 13.07
C LEU A 479 9.49 44.21 12.66
N VAL A 480 9.55 43.04 13.30
CA VAL A 480 10.46 41.94 12.92
C VAL A 480 9.64 40.69 12.72
N ILE A 481 9.80 40.04 11.57
CA ILE A 481 9.04 38.83 11.20
C ILE A 481 9.96 37.62 11.32
N TYR A 482 9.48 36.59 12.02
CA TYR A 482 10.16 35.32 12.17
C TYR A 482 9.32 34.18 11.59
N ASP A 483 9.96 33.34 10.79
CA ASP A 483 9.40 32.11 10.21
C ASP A 483 10.25 30.93 10.71
N TYR A 484 9.65 30.05 11.51
CA TYR A 484 10.37 28.94 12.10
C TYR A 484 10.52 27.81 11.07
N LYS A 485 11.76 27.38 10.82
CA LYS A 485 12.05 26.25 9.91
C LYS A 485 12.71 25.09 10.66
N THR A 486 12.19 23.89 10.44
CA THR A 486 12.80 22.64 10.96
C THR A 486 13.90 22.09 10.05
N GLY A 487 14.11 22.72 8.89
CA GLY A 487 15.12 22.37 7.87
C GLY A 487 16.09 23.51 7.61
N LYS A 488 16.87 23.39 6.53
CA LYS A 488 17.81 24.46 6.12
C LYS A 488 17.02 25.67 5.59
N PRO A 489 17.35 26.90 6.01
CA PRO A 489 16.75 28.10 5.44
C PRO A 489 17.14 28.26 3.96
N PRO A 490 16.36 29.02 3.18
CA PRO A 490 16.70 29.30 1.79
C PRO A 490 17.99 30.13 1.69
N THR A 491 18.78 29.86 0.66
CA THR A 491 20.00 30.63 0.33
C THR A 491 19.64 31.96 -0.34
N ASP A 492 20.54 32.95 -0.30
CA ASP A 492 20.35 34.25 -0.96
C ASP A 492 19.96 34.14 -2.44
N LYS A 493 20.53 33.14 -3.15
CA LYS A 493 20.18 32.89 -4.55
C LYS A 493 18.73 32.43 -4.69
N GLN A 494 18.27 31.57 -3.80
CA GLN A 494 16.88 31.10 -3.79
C GLN A 494 15.93 32.24 -3.46
N VAL A 495 16.26 33.04 -2.44
CA VAL A 495 15.49 34.24 -2.07
C VAL A 495 15.40 35.24 -3.22
N LYS A 496 16.50 35.49 -3.94
CA LYS A 496 16.51 36.36 -5.11
C LYS A 496 15.69 35.81 -6.27
N THR A 497 15.68 34.50 -6.48
CA THR A 497 15.08 33.90 -7.69
C THR A 497 13.60 33.55 -7.51
N TYR A 498 13.22 32.91 -6.41
CA TYR A 498 11.87 32.34 -6.26
C TYR A 498 11.33 32.31 -4.82
N ASP A 499 12.17 32.32 -3.79
CA ASP A 499 11.75 32.16 -2.39
C ASP A 499 11.44 33.53 -1.78
N LYS A 500 10.23 34.02 -2.03
CA LYS A 500 9.81 35.39 -1.71
C LYS A 500 9.00 35.49 -0.42
N GLN A 501 8.91 34.43 0.38
CA GLN A 501 7.99 34.36 1.51
C GLN A 501 8.18 35.53 2.50
N LEU A 502 9.35 35.61 3.17
CA LEU A 502 9.62 36.66 4.16
C LEU A 502 9.59 38.07 3.57
N LEU A 503 10.07 38.26 2.33
CA LEU A 503 10.03 39.57 1.66
C LEU A 503 8.59 40.04 1.39
N LEU A 504 7.71 39.11 1.01
CA LEU A 504 6.30 39.42 0.79
C LEU A 504 5.56 39.65 2.11
N GLU A 505 5.88 38.88 3.14
CA GLU A 505 5.36 39.12 4.50
C GLU A 505 5.80 40.49 5.05
N ALA A 506 7.05 40.90 4.81
CA ALA A 506 7.54 42.23 5.19
C ALA A 506 6.73 43.33 4.50
N ILE A 507 6.54 43.25 3.17
CA ILE A 507 5.70 44.21 2.42
C ILE A 507 4.26 44.22 2.97
N MET A 508 3.70 43.06 3.34
CA MET A 508 2.38 42.97 3.93
C MET A 508 2.32 43.63 5.31
N ALA A 509 3.35 43.49 6.14
CA ALA A 509 3.43 44.14 7.45
C ALA A 509 3.58 45.67 7.33
N GLU A 510 4.43 46.15 6.41
CA GLU A 510 4.57 47.58 6.10
C GLU A 510 3.26 48.20 5.61
N ALA A 511 2.42 47.42 4.91
CA ALA A 511 1.11 47.84 4.45
C ALA A 511 0.00 47.73 5.52
N GLY A 512 0.29 47.22 6.72
CA GLY A 512 -0.72 46.97 7.76
C GLY A 512 -1.73 45.89 7.35
N ALA A 513 -1.31 44.92 6.53
CA ALA A 513 -2.18 43.89 5.96
C ALA A 513 -2.43 42.71 6.90
N PHE A 514 -1.74 42.63 8.05
CA PHE A 514 -1.98 41.62 9.07
C PHE A 514 -3.11 42.04 10.00
N LYS A 515 -3.98 41.09 10.35
CA LYS A 515 -5.20 41.37 11.11
C LYS A 515 -4.84 41.95 12.50
N ASP A 516 -5.49 43.06 12.86
CA ASP A 516 -5.34 43.73 14.16
C ASP A 516 -3.92 44.30 14.41
N LEU A 517 -3.12 44.48 13.35
CA LEU A 517 -1.78 45.05 13.37
C LEU A 517 -1.72 46.32 12.51
N GLY A 518 -1.14 47.39 13.06
CA GLY A 518 -0.89 48.63 12.32
C GLY A 518 0.25 48.47 11.31
N ALA A 519 0.28 49.36 10.32
CA ALA A 519 1.43 49.49 9.41
C ALA A 519 2.66 49.97 10.18
N GLY A 520 3.82 49.35 9.92
CA GLY A 520 5.09 49.73 10.53
C GLY A 520 6.30 49.31 9.68
N PRO A 521 7.41 50.04 9.75
CA PRO A 521 8.65 49.67 9.04
C PRO A 521 9.16 48.30 9.52
N VAL A 522 9.60 47.44 8.59
CA VAL A 522 10.14 46.12 8.90
C VAL A 522 11.66 46.12 8.85
N ASP A 523 12.31 45.49 9.83
CA ASP A 523 13.78 45.34 9.91
C ASP A 523 14.30 44.10 9.15
#